data_AF-A0A0D7A5A0-F1
#
_entry.id   AF-A0A0D7A5A0-F1
#
_cell.length_a   1.000
_cell.length_b   1.000
_cell.length_c   1.000
_cell.angle_alpha   90.00
_cell.angle_beta   90.00
_cell.angle_gamma   90.00
#
_symmetry.space_group_name_H-M   'P 1'
#
loop_
_entity.id
_entity.type
_entity.pdbx_description
1 polymer ?
#
loop_
_entity_poly.entity_id
_entity_poly.type
_entity_poly.pdbx_seq_one_letter_code
_entity_poly.pdbx_strand_id
1 'polypeptide(L)'
;MNGIIVFNGGFLCALPQMKDEQNDLERKLWEERHEIQQKYDDKVKGALKKAEIIGSGISPHEAEMLQRAFRDELAKFDRERVQVAWDGLVTKQQSRLEQLRVPAMFPSSEKADIDRQRRIVQVLEGIVGGDGRT
;
A
#
# COMPACT_ATOMS: atom_id res chain seq x y z
N MET A 1 25.00 0.54 32.72
CA MET A 1 25.64 0.85 31.43
C MET A 1 24.58 1.52 30.56
N ASN A 2 24.66 2.84 30.42
CA ASN A 2 23.75 3.63 29.59
C ASN A 2 24.17 3.45 28.13
N GLY A 3 23.49 2.55 27.42
CA GLY A 3 23.62 2.41 25.97
C GLY A 3 22.93 3.59 25.30
N ILE A 4 23.65 4.69 25.14
CA ILE A 4 23.26 5.73 24.18
C ILE A 4 23.17 5.03 22.83
N ILE A 5 21.97 4.97 22.26
CA ILE A 5 21.73 4.47 20.92
C ILE A 5 22.42 5.45 19.97
N VAL A 6 23.63 5.10 19.54
CA VAL A 6 24.28 5.79 18.43
C VAL A 6 23.50 5.40 17.18
N PHE A 7 22.53 6.25 16.79
CA PHE A 7 21.86 6.13 15.50
C PHE A 7 22.90 6.35 14.41
N ASN A 8 23.47 5.24 13.92
CA ASN A 8 24.50 5.20 12.89
C ASN A 8 24.01 5.91 11.62
N GLY A 9 24.87 6.61 10.88
CA GLY A 9 24.49 7.31 9.64
C GLY A 9 23.75 6.43 8.61
N GLY A 10 23.99 5.11 8.62
CA GLY A 10 23.25 4.13 7.82
C GLY A 10 21.76 4.00 8.16
N PHE A 11 21.36 4.27 9.41
CA PHE A 11 19.97 4.30 9.84
C PHE A 11 19.24 5.54 9.29
N LEU A 12 19.87 6.72 9.39
CA LEU A 12 19.33 7.97 8.86
C LEU A 12 19.19 7.97 7.33
N CYS A 13 20.05 7.24 6.61
CA CYS A 13 19.89 7.02 5.17
C CYS A 13 18.84 5.95 4.83
N ALA A 14 18.57 4.98 5.71
CA ALA A 14 17.64 3.89 5.44
C ALA A 14 16.18 4.34 5.51
N LEU A 15 15.83 5.25 6.43
CA LEU A 15 14.45 5.71 6.59
C LEU A 15 13.89 6.46 5.36
N PRO A 16 14.61 7.44 4.76
CA PRO A 16 14.16 8.07 3.51
C PRO A 16 13.98 7.05 2.39
N GLN A 17 14.92 6.11 2.24
CA GLN A 17 14.82 5.06 1.23
C GLN A 17 13.61 4.15 1.45
N MET A 18 13.31 3.76 2.69
CA MET A 18 12.11 2.99 3.01
C MET A 18 10.83 3.78 2.68
N LYS A 19 10.85 5.10 2.87
CA LYS A 19 9.73 5.97 2.53
C LYS A 19 9.55 6.06 1.02
N ASP A 20 10.64 6.19 0.26
CA ASP A 20 10.59 6.17 -1.20
C ASP A 20 10.06 4.84 -1.72
N GLU A 21 10.48 3.71 -1.14
CA GLU A 21 9.94 2.38 -1.48
C GLU A 21 8.43 2.26 -1.19
N GLN A 22 7.93 2.86 -0.11
CA GLN A 22 6.49 2.93 0.18
C GLN A 22 5.76 3.77 -0.87
N ASN A 23 6.26 4.98 -1.16
CA ASN A 23 5.65 5.88 -2.14
C ASN A 23 5.60 5.26 -3.54
N ASP A 24 6.65 4.55 -3.94
CA ASP A 24 6.73 3.85 -5.22
C ASP A 24 5.73 2.70 -5.29
N LEU A 25 5.58 1.94 -4.21
CA LEU A 25 4.57 0.89 -4.13
C LEU A 25 3.15 1.48 -4.19
N GLU A 26 2.87 2.54 -3.43
CA GLU A 26 1.58 3.23 -3.41
C GLU A 26 1.21 3.73 -4.80
N ARG A 27 2.15 4.41 -5.49
CA ARG A 27 1.95 4.90 -6.86
C ARG A 27 1.62 3.76 -7.82
N LYS A 28 2.39 2.66 -7.76
CA LYS A 28 2.16 1.50 -8.62
C LYS A 28 0.80 0.84 -8.37
N LEU A 29 0.41 0.64 -7.10
CA LEU A 29 -0.88 0.05 -6.76
C LEU A 29 -2.04 0.98 -7.13
N TRP A 30 -1.83 2.30 -7.07
CA TRP A 30 -2.82 3.28 -7.52
C TRP A 30 -3.00 3.23 -9.04
N GLU A 31 -1.91 3.18 -9.80
CA GLU A 31 -1.95 3.02 -11.26
C GLU A 31 -2.69 1.73 -11.67
N GLU A 32 -2.33 0.58 -11.08
CA GLU A 32 -3.00 -0.70 -11.34
C GLU A 32 -4.50 -0.67 -10.97
N ARG A 33 -4.88 0.00 -9.86
CA ARG A 33 -6.30 0.18 -9.50
C ARG A 33 -7.02 1.04 -10.54
N HIS A 34 -6.36 2.10 -11.01
CA HIS A 34 -6.94 3.01 -11.99
C HIS A 34 -7.14 2.33 -13.34
N GLU A 35 -6.24 1.42 -13.74
CA GLU A 35 -6.42 0.59 -14.94
C GLU A 35 -7.69 -0.27 -14.85
N ILE A 36 -7.99 -0.87 -13.68
CA ILE A 36 -9.24 -1.60 -13.46
C ILE A 36 -10.44 -0.67 -13.63
N GLN A 37 -10.40 0.54 -13.07
CA GLN A 37 -11.47 1.52 -13.22
C GLN A 37 -11.69 1.90 -14.68
N GLN A 38 -10.63 2.27 -15.40
CA GLN A 38 -10.68 2.62 -16.82
C GLN A 38 -11.25 1.49 -17.68
N LYS A 39 -10.82 0.25 -17.41
CA LYS A 39 -11.32 -0.95 -18.10
C LYS A 39 -12.84 -1.08 -17.98
N TYR A 40 -13.42 -0.81 -16.81
CA TYR A 40 -14.88 -0.90 -16.62
C TYR A 40 -15.61 0.34 -17.12
N ASP A 41 -15.02 1.53 -17.01
CA ASP A 41 -15.56 2.74 -17.65
C ASP A 41 -15.69 2.56 -19.16
N ASP A 42 -14.70 1.94 -19.82
CA ASP A 42 -14.74 1.69 -21.26
C ASP A 42 -15.77 0.64 -21.63
N LYS A 43 -15.98 -0.38 -20.79
CA LYS A 43 -17.08 -1.35 -20.97
C LYS A 43 -18.45 -0.67 -20.86
N VAL A 44 -18.63 0.22 -19.87
CA VAL A 44 -19.88 0.98 -19.70
C VAL A 44 -20.12 1.91 -20.88
N LYS A 45 -19.10 2.66 -21.33
CA LYS A 45 -19.20 3.49 -22.53
C LYS A 45 -19.55 2.66 -23.77
N GLY A 46 -18.97 1.47 -23.90
CA GLY A 46 -19.30 0.53 -24.97
C GLY A 46 -20.76 0.07 -24.94
N ALA A 47 -21.27 -0.28 -23.76
CA ALA A 47 -22.67 -0.66 -23.58
C ALA A 47 -23.62 0.52 -23.88
N LEU A 48 -23.29 1.73 -23.40
CA LEU A 48 -24.07 2.94 -23.67
C LEU A 48 -24.18 3.24 -25.18
N LYS A 49 -23.07 3.14 -25.91
CA LYS A 49 -23.06 3.33 -27.37
C LYS A 49 -23.92 2.29 -28.09
N LYS A 50 -23.87 1.03 -27.67
CA LYS A 50 -24.70 -0.04 -28.26
C LYS A 50 -26.18 0.20 -28.00
N ALA A 51 -26.52 0.56 -26.77
CA ALA A 51 -27.85 0.96 -26.36
C ALA A 51 -28.39 2.13 -27.23
N GLU A 52 -27.60 3.19 -27.39
CA GLU A 52 -27.94 4.35 -28.23
C GLU A 52 -28.24 3.96 -29.69
N ILE A 53 -27.43 3.07 -30.29
CA ILE A 53 -27.63 2.60 -31.67
C ILE A 53 -28.94 1.80 -31.82
N ILE A 54 -29.30 1.00 -30.81
CA ILE A 54 -30.51 0.16 -30.83
C ILE A 54 -31.76 0.98 -30.45
N GLY A 55 -31.58 2.19 -29.92
CA GLY A 55 -32.67 3.03 -29.43
C GLY A 55 -33.26 2.54 -28.10
N SER A 56 -32.56 1.65 -27.40
CA SER A 56 -32.92 1.18 -26.06
C SER A 56 -31.86 1.61 -25.06
N GLY A 57 -32.23 1.95 -23.82
CA GLY A 57 -31.23 2.20 -22.76
C GLY A 57 -30.46 0.93 -22.39
N ILE A 58 -29.39 1.05 -21.60
CA ILE A 58 -28.74 -0.13 -21.00
C ILE A 58 -29.77 -0.91 -20.19
N SER A 59 -29.84 -2.22 -20.41
CA SER A 59 -30.74 -3.07 -19.64
C SER A 59 -30.30 -3.15 -18.18
N PRO A 60 -31.24 -3.21 -17.20
CA PRO A 60 -30.89 -3.34 -15.79
C PRO A 60 -29.95 -4.53 -15.51
N HIS A 61 -30.20 -5.66 -16.18
CA HIS A 61 -29.37 -6.86 -16.06
C HIS A 61 -27.92 -6.61 -16.52
N GLU A 62 -27.72 -5.92 -17.64
CA GLU A 62 -26.38 -5.60 -18.14
C GLU A 62 -25.64 -4.63 -17.20
N ALA A 63 -26.34 -3.62 -16.68
CA ALA A 63 -25.79 -2.70 -15.69
C ALA A 63 -25.35 -3.43 -14.40
N GLU A 64 -26.20 -4.32 -13.88
CA GLU A 64 -25.90 -5.13 -12.69
C GLU A 64 -24.71 -6.06 -12.92
N MET A 65 -24.62 -6.69 -14.09
CA MET A 65 -23.51 -7.57 -14.46
C MET A 65 -22.18 -6.80 -14.52
N LEU A 66 -22.17 -5.61 -15.14
CA LEU A 66 -20.98 -4.76 -15.19
C LEU A 66 -20.55 -4.29 -13.80
N GLN A 67 -21.51 -3.87 -12.98
CA GLN A 67 -21.23 -3.43 -11.61
C GLN A 67 -20.71 -4.57 -10.74
N ARG A 68 -21.30 -5.77 -10.84
CA ARG A 68 -20.84 -6.94 -10.10
C ARG A 68 -19.43 -7.33 -10.50
N ALA A 69 -19.17 -7.44 -11.80
CA ALA A 69 -17.84 -7.79 -12.31
C ALA A 69 -16.77 -6.77 -11.87
N PHE A 70 -17.08 -5.48 -11.89
CA PHE A 70 -16.18 -4.45 -11.38
C PHE A 70 -15.85 -4.64 -9.89
N ARG A 71 -16.88 -4.83 -9.05
CA ARG A 71 -16.68 -5.04 -7.60
C ARG A 71 -15.86 -6.30 -7.33
N ASP A 72 -16.13 -7.38 -8.04
CA ASP A 72 -15.45 -8.66 -7.85
C ASP A 72 -13.98 -8.55 -8.25
N GLU A 73 -13.68 -7.91 -9.38
CA GLU A 73 -12.31 -7.69 -9.84
C GLU A 73 -11.53 -6.75 -8.90
N LEU A 74 -12.17 -5.68 -8.42
CA LEU A 74 -11.55 -4.75 -7.46
C LEU A 74 -11.26 -5.44 -6.11
N ALA A 75 -12.22 -6.21 -5.60
CA ALA A 75 -12.03 -6.95 -4.35
C ALA A 75 -10.96 -8.05 -4.49
N LYS A 76 -10.86 -8.67 -5.66
CA LYS A 76 -9.78 -9.62 -5.97
C LYS A 76 -8.42 -8.92 -5.99
N PHE A 77 -8.31 -7.77 -6.65
CA PHE A 77 -7.10 -6.95 -6.65
C PHE A 77 -6.67 -6.56 -5.22
N ASP A 78 -7.60 -6.13 -4.38
CA ASP A 78 -7.30 -5.75 -3.01
C ASP A 78 -6.72 -6.92 -2.18
N ARG A 79 -7.33 -8.10 -2.29
CA ARG A 79 -6.88 -9.29 -1.54
C ARG A 79 -5.59 -9.91 -2.09
N GLU A 80 -5.49 -10.05 -3.40
CA GLU A 80 -4.44 -10.85 -4.01
C GLU A 80 -3.22 -10.03 -4.42
N ARG A 81 -3.41 -8.74 -4.69
CA ARG A 81 -2.34 -7.87 -5.19
C ARG A 81 -1.90 -6.84 -4.16
N VAL A 82 -2.85 -6.08 -3.59
CA VAL A 82 -2.53 -5.00 -2.62
C VAL A 82 -2.00 -5.60 -1.32
N GLN A 83 -2.76 -6.50 -0.69
CA GLN A 83 -2.37 -7.09 0.59
C GLN A 83 -1.01 -7.80 0.52
N VAL A 84 -0.81 -8.65 -0.49
CA VAL A 84 0.45 -9.39 -0.68
C VAL A 84 1.64 -8.45 -0.87
N ALA A 85 1.47 -7.36 -1.62
CA ALA A 85 2.55 -6.41 -1.86
C ALA A 85 2.94 -5.63 -0.60
N TRP A 86 1.94 -5.22 0.20
CA TRP A 86 2.17 -4.55 1.48
C TRP A 86 2.86 -5.47 2.49
N ASP A 87 2.39 -6.71 2.62
CA ASP A 87 3.01 -7.70 3.52
C ASP A 87 4.48 -7.95 3.14
N GLY A 88 4.77 -8.04 1.84
CA GLY A 88 6.13 -8.16 1.32
C GLY A 88 7.01 -6.94 1.64
N LEU A 89 6.48 -5.72 1.46
CA LEU A 89 7.20 -4.49 1.78
C LEU A 89 7.48 -4.37 3.28
N VAL A 90 6.49 -4.64 4.13
CA VAL A 90 6.63 -4.61 5.59
C VAL A 90 7.70 -5.60 6.04
N THR A 91 7.66 -6.83 5.52
CA THR A 91 8.66 -7.86 5.83
C THR A 91 10.08 -7.40 5.46
N LYS A 92 10.25 -6.83 4.26
CA LYS A 92 11.54 -6.28 3.80
C LYS A 92 12.02 -5.15 4.72
N GLN A 93 11.13 -4.25 5.12
CA GLN A 93 11.46 -3.13 6.00
C GLN A 93 11.82 -3.59 7.42
N GLN A 94 11.06 -4.54 7.99
CA GLN A 94 11.37 -5.17 9.27
C GLN A 94 12.77 -5.81 9.22
N SER A 95 13.06 -6.68 8.24
CA SER A 95 14.39 -7.29 8.11
C SER A 95 15.52 -6.28 8.00
N ARG A 96 15.31 -5.16 7.29
CA ARG A 96 16.32 -4.11 7.16
C ARG A 96 16.53 -3.34 8.46
N LEU A 97 15.47 -3.07 9.22
CA LEU A 97 15.56 -2.45 10.55
C LEU A 97 16.19 -3.40 11.57
N GLU A 98 15.94 -4.70 11.47
CA GLU A 98 16.62 -5.74 12.25
C GLU A 98 18.13 -5.72 12.02
N GLN A 99 18.56 -5.69 10.76
CA GLN A 99 19.98 -5.62 10.38
C GLN A 99 20.66 -4.34 10.91
N LEU A 100 19.91 -3.24 10.98
CA LEU A 100 20.35 -1.99 11.59
C LEU A 100 20.29 -2.00 13.13
N ARG A 101 19.97 -3.16 13.73
CA ARG A 101 19.84 -3.40 15.17
C ARG A 101 18.82 -2.50 15.86
N VAL A 102 17.78 -2.11 15.13
CA VAL A 102 16.64 -1.41 15.72
C VAL A 102 15.90 -2.40 16.64
N PRO A 103 15.68 -2.07 17.93
CA PRO A 103 15.09 -3.00 18.88
C PRO A 103 13.75 -3.55 18.41
N ALA A 104 13.52 -4.85 18.64
CA ALA A 104 12.25 -5.54 18.37
C ALA A 104 11.74 -5.47 16.91
N MET A 105 12.56 -5.06 15.94
CA MET A 105 12.19 -4.99 14.52
C MET A 105 12.52 -6.28 13.76
N PHE A 106 12.13 -7.44 14.31
CA PHE A 106 12.22 -8.72 13.59
C PHE A 106 10.95 -8.96 12.75
N PRO A 107 11.02 -9.74 11.65
CA PRO A 107 9.83 -10.15 10.91
C PRO A 107 8.83 -10.87 11.84
N SER A 108 7.62 -10.33 11.96
CA SER A 108 6.56 -10.92 12.78
C SER A 108 5.19 -10.63 12.18
N SER A 109 4.31 -11.63 12.24
CA SER A 109 2.89 -11.53 11.93
C SER A 109 2.01 -11.41 13.18
N GLU A 110 2.61 -11.50 14.37
CA GLU A 110 1.88 -11.43 15.64
C GLU A 110 1.47 -9.99 15.94
N LYS A 111 0.17 -9.77 16.21
CA LYS A 111 -0.38 -8.43 16.42
C LYS A 111 0.32 -7.65 17.53
N ALA A 112 0.68 -8.33 18.62
CA ALA A 112 1.35 -7.70 19.76
C ALA A 112 2.76 -7.18 19.39
N ASP A 113 3.48 -7.91 18.54
CA ASP A 113 4.79 -7.51 18.04
C ASP A 113 4.65 -6.35 17.05
N ILE A 114 3.69 -6.43 16.13
CA ILE A 114 3.40 -5.34 15.18
C ILE A 114 3.06 -4.04 15.91
N ASP A 115 2.22 -4.10 16.95
CA ASP A 115 1.86 -2.92 17.74
C ASP A 115 3.06 -2.35 18.53
N ARG A 116 3.98 -3.22 19.00
CA ARG A 116 5.24 -2.78 19.62
C ARG A 116 6.15 -2.11 18.59
N GLN A 117 6.31 -2.69 17.41
CA GLN A 117 7.12 -2.16 16.32
C GLN A 117 6.60 -0.80 15.84
N ARG A 118 5.28 -0.63 15.72
CA ARG A 118 4.65 0.67 15.38
C ARG A 118 5.02 1.78 16.36
N ARG A 119 5.00 1.49 17.66
CA ARG A 119 5.42 2.46 18.69
C ARG A 119 6.89 2.84 18.53
N ILE A 120 7.75 1.88 18.20
CA ILE A 120 9.17 2.12 17.96
C ILE A 120 9.35 3.02 16.74
N VAL A 121 8.69 2.72 15.61
CA VAL A 121 8.74 3.55 14.40
C VAL A 121 8.27 4.98 14.67
N GLN A 122 7.17 5.18 15.41
CA GLN A 122 6.69 6.53 15.77
C GLN A 122 7.72 7.34 16.57
N VAL A 123 8.41 6.70 17.52
CA VAL A 123 9.49 7.35 18.27
C VAL A 123 10.66 7.71 17.34
N LEU A 124 11.01 6.82 16.40
CA LEU A 124 12.08 7.06 15.44
C LEU A 124 11.75 8.20 14.47
N GLU A 125 10.52 8.27 13.97
CA GLU A 125 10.02 9.37 13.14
C GLU A 125 10.07 10.71 13.89
N GLY A 126 9.71 10.72 15.18
CA GLY A 126 9.79 11.90 16.03
C GLY A 126 11.22 12.39 16.27
N ILE A 127 12.20 11.48 16.38
CA ILE A 127 13.62 11.82 16.53
C ILE A 127 14.18 12.38 15.22
N VAL A 128 13.88 11.74 14.08
CA VAL A 128 14.40 12.15 12.76
C VAL A 128 13.75 13.45 12.28
N GLY A 129 12.48 13.70 12.63
CA GLY A 129 11.79 14.97 12.35
C GLY A 129 12.09 16.10 13.33
N GLY A 130 12.76 15.81 14.46
CA GLY A 130 12.97 16.72 15.58
C GLY A 130 14.23 17.60 15.51
N ASP A 131 15.27 17.20 14.78
CA ASP A 131 16.56 17.91 14.75
C ASP A 131 16.68 18.99 13.65
N GLY A 132 15.55 19.45 13.09
CA GLY A 132 15.51 20.47 12.03
C GLY A 132 14.95 21.84 12.44
N ARG A 133 14.53 22.04 13.69
CA ARG A 133 13.97 23.33 14.16
C ARG A 133 14.34 23.63 15.63
N THR A 134 15.57 24.08 15.83
CA THR A 134 15.93 25.16 16.78
C THR A 134 17.26 25.75 16.36
#